data_AF-C2L1D3-F1
#
_entry.id   AF-C2L1D3-F1
#
_cell.length_a   1.000
_cell.length_b   1.000
_cell.length_c   1.000
_cell.angle_alpha   90.00
_cell.angle_beta   90.00
_cell.angle_gamma   90.00
#
_symmetry.space_group_name_H-M   'P 1'
#
loop_
_entity.id
_entity.type
_entity.pdbx_description
1 polymer ?
#
loop_
_entity_poly.entity_id
_entity_poly.type
_entity_poly.pdbx_seq_one_letter_code
_entity_poly.pdbx_strand_id
1 'polypeptide(L)'
;MTNSIIAYMDFWKIVVSQTFQTIIFFISNYIITRTISCRGRKEFLMKRKAFSCAVLSIATAMLLPGISFAKPASTAGQWFNRSGKWYYGKDEENLRKEWIVSDGDWFYLQKDSGELQSGWLSLDGKKYFLNTLHNGQFGKLLTGWQWIDGYCYFFEAEDPKTLGELKVSGLTKDGYTVDENGRYLSNGKVVYEAGKGLPGTESGQSVAGVSRTLPSVSSDSSYRSRSRRSSSDSQIQPPKEEAKPEQPKEDKKPESPKEDKKPEVPKEDTKPETPKEEEKKQSLMDGVYFGTSKEGIHFQEKGPNIVKVRIENGKIVSAESVVFTDDTQPDFFAKYRDQLLERVKGLDSVDEVKKSVNSKSGKYYDGLAGATRTLRSHTSALENALNQAKKKEGNKEFPFSYMEFESRPNPSQSGKTLDLSDTRLKLHFPSGETKVVSPEEFAQYGISTSPAQGSPIKEGTKEILVHFLQKDMDIDLVSAIVPRAEIRKKYPTEIHVHYANGDSSTITLDKENFRYTIPAKGKIDHMHLMDGDKEVARSVYDAAANQWSFSLKNVPHEGFSSWGYELYTVKVDTSQDT
;
A
#
# COMPACT_ATOMS: atom_id res chain seq x y z
N MET A 1 24.39 -31.09 55.37
CA MET A 1 22.96 -31.17 55.71
C MET A 1 22.31 -29.85 55.28
N THR A 2 22.23 -29.61 53.97
CA THR A 2 22.15 -28.24 53.40
C THR A 2 21.31 -28.20 52.12
N ASN A 3 21.52 -29.14 51.19
CA ASN A 3 20.81 -29.15 49.90
C ASN A 3 19.29 -29.40 50.03
N SER A 4 18.82 -29.98 51.14
CA SER A 4 17.40 -30.25 51.40
C SER A 4 16.60 -29.00 51.82
N ILE A 5 17.26 -27.92 52.25
CA ILE A 5 16.59 -26.70 52.74
C ILE A 5 16.22 -25.77 51.59
N ILE A 6 17.11 -25.64 50.59
CA ILE A 6 16.92 -24.74 49.43
C ILE A 6 15.68 -25.17 48.62
N ALA A 7 15.54 -26.46 48.33
CA ALA A 7 14.38 -27.01 47.61
C ALA A 7 13.03 -26.73 48.33
N TYR A 8 13.03 -26.67 49.66
CA TYR A 8 11.83 -26.36 50.45
C TYR A 8 11.45 -24.87 50.38
N MET A 9 12.43 -23.98 50.29
CA MET A 9 12.20 -22.53 50.24
C MET A 9 11.62 -22.06 48.90
N ASP A 10 12.07 -22.61 47.77
CA ASP A 10 11.57 -22.20 46.46
C ASP A 10 10.20 -22.78 46.12
N PHE A 11 9.87 -23.98 46.61
CA PHE A 11 8.50 -24.52 46.50
C PHE A 11 7.48 -23.63 47.22
N TRP A 12 7.85 -23.09 48.40
CA TRP A 12 6.96 -22.20 49.17
C TRP A 12 6.73 -20.85 48.47
N LYS A 13 7.75 -20.26 47.82
CA LYS A 13 7.60 -19.02 47.04
C LYS A 13 6.59 -19.17 45.90
N ILE A 14 6.61 -20.31 45.20
CA ILE A 14 5.70 -20.58 44.06
C ILE A 14 4.25 -20.71 44.55
N VAL A 15 4.01 -21.44 45.65
CA VAL A 15 2.67 -21.61 46.24
C VAL A 15 2.10 -20.29 46.79
N VAL A 16 2.91 -19.47 47.47
CA VAL A 16 2.48 -18.15 47.96
C VAL A 16 2.15 -17.20 46.79
N SER A 17 2.90 -17.25 45.69
CA SER A 17 2.62 -16.43 44.49
C SER A 17 1.29 -16.78 43.82
N GLN A 18 1.00 -18.07 43.59
CA GLN A 18 -0.24 -18.50 42.93
C GLN A 18 -1.50 -18.23 43.77
N THR A 19 -1.41 -18.39 45.10
CA THR A 19 -2.53 -18.09 46.01
C THR A 19 -2.85 -16.58 46.05
N PHE A 20 -1.84 -15.70 46.10
CA PHE A 20 -2.04 -14.24 46.04
C PHE A 20 -2.73 -13.79 44.74
N GLN A 21 -2.28 -14.29 43.59
CA GLN A 21 -2.84 -13.92 42.29
C GLN A 21 -4.35 -14.27 42.20
N THR A 22 -4.74 -15.40 42.78
CA THR A 22 -6.14 -15.87 42.80
C THR A 22 -7.00 -15.01 43.72
N ILE A 23 -6.50 -14.67 44.91
CA ILE A 23 -7.22 -13.82 45.88
C ILE A 23 -7.47 -12.41 45.32
N ILE A 24 -6.47 -11.81 44.65
CA ILE A 24 -6.62 -10.50 44.00
C ILE A 24 -7.70 -10.56 42.91
N PHE A 25 -7.77 -11.63 42.11
CA PHE A 25 -8.78 -11.79 41.06
C PHE A 25 -10.21 -11.91 41.61
N PHE A 26 -10.39 -12.61 42.74
CA PHE A 26 -11.68 -12.71 43.43
C PHE A 26 -12.09 -11.40 44.12
N ILE A 27 -11.17 -10.70 44.79
CA ILE A 27 -11.47 -9.40 45.43
C ILE A 27 -11.89 -8.37 44.36
N SER A 28 -11.19 -8.31 43.23
CA SER A 28 -11.51 -7.39 42.13
C SER A 28 -12.92 -7.65 41.56
N ASN A 29 -13.26 -8.91 41.25
CA ASN A 29 -14.61 -9.27 40.81
C ASN A 29 -15.69 -9.01 41.87
N TYR A 30 -15.41 -9.25 43.15
CA TYR A 30 -16.38 -9.02 44.23
C TYR A 30 -16.70 -7.53 44.40
N ILE A 31 -15.71 -6.65 44.27
CA ILE A 31 -15.90 -5.19 44.31
C ILE A 31 -16.69 -4.68 43.11
N ILE A 32 -16.38 -5.16 41.89
CA ILE A 32 -17.13 -4.81 40.68
C ILE A 32 -18.60 -5.25 40.79
N THR A 33 -18.86 -6.45 41.31
CA THR A 33 -20.21 -7.03 41.41
C THR A 33 -21.10 -6.34 42.46
N ARG A 34 -20.54 -5.64 43.47
CA ARG A 34 -21.32 -5.12 44.61
C ARG A 34 -21.73 -3.63 44.51
N THR A 35 -21.37 -2.94 43.43
CA THR A 35 -21.63 -1.48 43.27
C THR A 35 -22.88 -1.16 42.43
N ILE A 36 -23.61 -2.18 41.92
CA ILE A 36 -24.87 -2.00 41.18
C ILE A 36 -26.02 -2.72 41.92
N SER A 37 -26.49 -2.12 43.02
CA SER A 37 -27.72 -2.57 43.70
C SER A 37 -28.45 -1.42 44.42
N CYS A 38 -29.12 -0.56 43.64
CA CYS A 38 -30.36 0.09 44.09
C CYS A 38 -31.20 0.72 42.95
N ARG A 39 -32.44 0.22 42.81
CA ARG A 39 -33.67 1.04 42.75
C ARG A 39 -33.83 2.05 41.58
N GLY A 40 -34.48 1.61 40.50
CA GLY A 40 -35.13 2.49 39.51
C GLY A 40 -35.92 1.70 38.45
N ARG A 41 -37.17 2.06 38.16
CA ARG A 41 -38.01 1.42 37.11
C ARG A 41 -38.34 2.43 36.02
N LYS A 42 -38.39 1.94 34.77
CA LYS A 42 -38.99 2.58 33.58
C LYS A 42 -38.50 4.01 33.23
N GLU A 43 -37.56 4.10 32.28
CA GLU A 43 -37.68 4.90 31.03
C GLU A 43 -36.31 5.05 30.35
N PHE A 44 -36.04 4.25 29.30
CA PHE A 44 -35.37 4.65 28.05
C PHE A 44 -35.27 3.44 27.11
N LEU A 45 -36.15 3.35 26.12
CA LEU A 45 -36.12 2.25 25.13
C LEU A 45 -36.36 2.73 23.69
N MET A 46 -35.87 3.93 23.36
CA MET A 46 -35.68 4.41 21.98
C MET A 46 -34.76 5.65 21.96
N LYS A 47 -33.49 5.48 21.56
CA LYS A 47 -32.58 6.44 20.88
C LYS A 47 -31.08 6.08 21.09
N ARG A 48 -30.54 5.17 20.26
CA ARG A 48 -29.12 5.15 19.82
C ARG A 48 -28.87 4.09 18.73
N LYS A 49 -29.52 4.28 17.57
CA LYS A 49 -29.06 3.74 16.28
C LYS A 49 -28.82 4.92 15.33
N ALA A 50 -27.64 5.52 15.45
CA ALA A 50 -27.14 6.55 14.56
C ALA A 50 -25.65 6.28 14.33
N PHE A 51 -25.32 6.08 13.06
CA PHE A 51 -24.05 5.66 12.49
C PHE A 51 -22.75 6.13 13.17
N SER A 52 -21.81 5.19 13.32
CA SER A 52 -20.45 5.42 12.79
C SER A 52 -20.13 4.29 11.80
N CYS A 53 -20.06 4.61 10.50
CA CYS A 53 -19.47 3.74 9.48
C CYS A 53 -18.02 4.11 9.16
N ALA A 54 -17.38 4.92 10.02
CA ALA A 54 -15.94 5.06 10.06
C ALA A 54 -15.34 4.02 11.03
N VAL A 55 -14.20 3.44 10.64
CA VAL A 55 -13.44 2.43 11.40
C VAL A 55 -14.15 1.07 11.59
N LEU A 56 -14.35 0.34 10.50
CA LEU A 56 -14.29 -1.14 10.54
C LEU A 56 -13.78 -1.71 9.21
N SER A 57 -12.49 -1.52 8.93
CA SER A 57 -11.79 -2.15 7.79
C SER A 57 -10.31 -2.39 8.12
N ILE A 58 -10.07 -3.09 9.24
CA ILE A 58 -8.95 -4.00 9.53
C ILE A 58 -9.22 -4.65 10.90
N ALA A 59 -8.95 -5.96 11.00
CA ALA A 59 -8.82 -6.73 12.25
C ALA A 59 -10.01 -6.79 13.25
N THR A 60 -11.06 -7.54 12.92
CA THR A 60 -11.75 -8.41 13.90
C THR A 60 -11.83 -9.86 13.43
N ALA A 61 -10.73 -10.37 12.87
CA ALA A 61 -10.51 -11.80 12.70
C ALA A 61 -9.70 -12.32 13.90
N MET A 62 -10.38 -12.63 15.00
CA MET A 62 -9.78 -13.27 16.18
C MET A 62 -10.51 -14.58 16.50
N LEU A 63 -9.72 -15.63 16.75
CA LEU A 63 -10.13 -16.88 17.40
C LEU A 63 -11.20 -17.71 16.67
N LEU A 64 -10.89 -18.09 15.43
CA LEU A 64 -11.05 -19.50 15.04
C LEU A 64 -9.64 -20.12 14.93
N PRO A 65 -9.46 -21.41 15.30
CA PRO A 65 -8.19 -22.09 15.06
C PRO A 65 -7.93 -22.15 13.54
N GLY A 66 -6.67 -21.96 13.15
CA GLY A 66 -6.31 -21.79 11.75
C GLY A 66 -6.60 -23.03 10.90
N ILE A 67 -7.74 -23.05 10.21
CA ILE A 67 -7.91 -23.89 9.02
C ILE A 67 -6.95 -23.33 7.98
N SER A 68 -5.75 -23.94 7.92
CA SER A 68 -4.82 -23.73 6.82
C SER A 68 -5.42 -24.40 5.59
N PHE A 69 -6.30 -23.67 4.90
CA PHE A 69 -6.76 -24.05 3.57
C PHE A 69 -5.52 -24.21 2.70
N ALA A 70 -5.26 -25.45 2.27
CA ALA A 70 -4.12 -25.73 1.41
C ALA A 70 -4.22 -24.84 0.18
N LYS A 71 -3.20 -24.03 -0.09
CA LYS A 71 -3.15 -23.18 -1.28
C LYS A 71 -3.44 -24.05 -2.51
N PRO A 72 -4.35 -23.63 -3.42
CA PRO A 72 -4.63 -24.40 -4.61
C PRO A 72 -3.32 -24.61 -5.38
N ALA A 73 -3.11 -25.83 -5.87
CA ALA A 73 -1.87 -26.18 -6.58
C ALA A 73 -1.72 -25.31 -7.82
N SER A 74 -0.57 -24.66 -7.96
CA SER A 74 -0.34 -23.73 -9.07
C SER A 74 -0.44 -24.46 -10.41
N THR A 75 -1.13 -23.85 -11.37
CA THR A 75 -1.28 -24.36 -12.73
C THR A 75 0.08 -24.38 -13.41
N ALA A 76 0.53 -25.51 -13.96
CA ALA A 76 1.85 -25.56 -14.59
C ALA A 76 1.93 -24.58 -15.79
N GLY A 77 2.79 -23.56 -15.65
CA GLY A 77 3.03 -22.50 -16.62
C GLY A 77 3.88 -21.35 -16.03
N GLN A 78 4.04 -20.29 -16.82
CA GLN A 78 4.73 -19.05 -16.50
C GLN A 78 4.03 -17.86 -17.20
N TRP A 79 4.26 -16.64 -16.72
CA TRP A 79 3.67 -15.42 -17.28
C TRP A 79 4.49 -14.86 -18.44
N PHE A 80 3.80 -14.41 -19.49
CA PHE A 80 4.36 -13.72 -20.66
C PHE A 80 3.69 -12.36 -20.83
N ASN A 81 4.46 -11.33 -21.20
CA ASN A 81 3.91 -10.03 -21.60
C ASN A 81 4.15 -9.80 -23.09
N ARG A 82 3.10 -9.40 -23.81
CA ARG A 82 3.17 -9.02 -25.24
C ARG A 82 2.52 -7.66 -25.40
N SER A 83 3.33 -6.63 -25.67
CA SER A 83 2.88 -5.25 -25.89
C SER A 83 1.95 -4.70 -24.78
N GLY A 84 2.26 -5.02 -23.51
CA GLY A 84 1.49 -4.62 -22.33
C GLY A 84 0.43 -5.63 -21.87
N LYS A 85 -0.04 -6.51 -22.76
CA LYS A 85 -1.03 -7.56 -22.46
C LYS A 85 -0.35 -8.76 -21.81
N TRP A 86 -0.99 -9.35 -20.80
CA TRP A 86 -0.48 -10.51 -20.07
C TRP A 86 -1.13 -11.82 -20.53
N TYR A 87 -0.32 -12.87 -20.58
CA TYR A 87 -0.70 -14.24 -20.95
C TYR A 87 -0.01 -15.21 -19.99
N TYR A 88 -0.53 -16.43 -19.85
CA TYR A 88 0.09 -17.49 -19.06
C TYR A 88 0.16 -18.76 -19.89
N GLY A 89 1.25 -19.51 -19.86
CA GLY A 89 1.45 -20.68 -20.72
C GLY A 89 2.58 -21.57 -20.24
N LYS A 90 2.74 -22.77 -20.81
CA LYS A 90 3.96 -23.56 -20.61
C LYS A 90 5.16 -22.87 -21.26
N ASP A 91 4.92 -22.39 -22.47
CA ASP A 91 5.79 -21.70 -23.40
C ASP A 91 4.91 -20.71 -24.21
N GLU A 92 5.51 -19.93 -25.10
CA GLU A 92 4.80 -18.87 -25.84
C GLU A 92 3.78 -19.39 -26.87
N GLU A 93 3.86 -20.67 -27.25
CA GLU A 93 2.95 -21.31 -28.20
C GLU A 93 1.80 -22.04 -27.47
N ASN A 94 2.11 -22.65 -26.32
CA ASN A 94 1.19 -23.41 -25.48
C ASN A 94 0.61 -22.56 -24.34
N LEU A 95 -0.15 -21.53 -24.71
CA LEU A 95 -0.89 -20.67 -23.77
C LEU A 95 -2.04 -21.41 -23.07
N ARG A 96 -2.22 -21.12 -21.79
CA ARG A 96 -3.42 -21.44 -21.02
C ARG A 96 -4.56 -20.50 -21.38
N LYS A 97 -5.78 -20.94 -21.07
CA LYS A 97 -7.04 -20.25 -21.29
C LYS A 97 -7.94 -20.53 -20.08
N GLU A 98 -8.93 -19.66 -19.86
CA GLU A 98 -9.88 -19.73 -18.75
C GLU A 98 -9.18 -19.61 -17.37
N TRP A 99 -9.71 -20.23 -16.31
CA TRP A 99 -9.17 -20.09 -14.96
C TRP A 99 -7.80 -20.76 -14.78
N ILE A 100 -6.84 -20.04 -14.20
CA ILE A 100 -5.55 -20.55 -13.74
C ILE A 100 -5.26 -20.12 -12.31
N VAL A 101 -4.32 -20.82 -11.67
CA VAL A 101 -3.78 -20.49 -10.35
C VAL A 101 -2.28 -20.21 -10.47
N SER A 102 -1.82 -19.04 -10.01
CA SER A 102 -0.40 -18.69 -9.87
C SER A 102 -0.14 -18.25 -8.43
N ASP A 103 0.89 -18.82 -7.79
CA ASP A 103 1.34 -18.46 -6.43
C ASP A 103 0.31 -18.65 -5.30
N GLY A 104 -0.82 -19.29 -5.62
CA GLY A 104 -1.98 -19.51 -4.76
C GLY A 104 -3.16 -18.55 -5.00
N ASP A 105 -3.00 -17.55 -5.87
CA ASP A 105 -4.07 -16.65 -6.32
C ASP A 105 -4.70 -17.16 -7.63
N TRP A 106 -6.01 -16.92 -7.81
CA TRP A 106 -6.74 -17.25 -9.04
C TRP A 106 -6.73 -16.08 -10.03
N PHE A 107 -6.64 -16.40 -11.33
CA PHE A 107 -6.69 -15.46 -12.45
C PHE A 107 -7.53 -16.06 -13.58
N TYR A 108 -8.10 -15.22 -14.45
CA TYR A 108 -8.85 -15.69 -15.63
C TYR A 108 -8.25 -15.15 -16.93
N LEU A 109 -7.96 -16.06 -17.85
CA LEU A 109 -7.46 -15.78 -19.19
C LEU A 109 -8.62 -15.91 -20.18
N GLN A 110 -8.78 -14.95 -21.08
CA GLN A 110 -9.89 -14.95 -22.04
C GLN A 110 -9.86 -16.20 -22.93
N LYS A 111 -11.01 -16.89 -23.04
CA LYS A 111 -11.15 -18.19 -23.72
C LYS A 111 -10.65 -18.20 -25.17
N ASP A 112 -10.79 -17.09 -25.89
CA ASP A 112 -10.38 -17.00 -27.30
C ASP A 112 -8.91 -16.63 -27.47
N SER A 113 -8.44 -15.59 -26.78
CA SER A 113 -7.12 -14.97 -26.97
C SER A 113 -6.02 -15.45 -26.01
N GLY A 114 -6.39 -16.04 -24.86
CA GLY A 114 -5.48 -16.31 -23.74
C GLY A 114 -5.11 -15.07 -22.91
N GLU A 115 -5.71 -13.91 -23.19
CA GLU A 115 -5.35 -12.64 -22.56
C GLU A 115 -5.94 -12.50 -21.14
N LEU A 116 -5.10 -12.17 -20.16
CA LEU A 116 -5.49 -11.91 -18.77
C LEU A 116 -6.60 -10.85 -18.69
N GLN A 117 -7.69 -11.16 -18.00
CA GLN A 117 -8.79 -10.23 -17.78
C GLN A 117 -8.63 -9.46 -16.47
N SER A 118 -9.27 -8.30 -16.38
CA SER A 118 -9.34 -7.43 -15.19
C SER A 118 -10.76 -6.86 -15.05
N GLY A 119 -11.13 -6.42 -13.85
CA GLY A 119 -12.45 -5.81 -13.56
C GLY A 119 -13.59 -6.83 -13.45
N TRP A 120 -14.80 -6.38 -13.79
CA TRP A 120 -16.01 -7.20 -13.75
C TRP A 120 -15.99 -8.31 -14.80
N LEU A 121 -15.99 -9.56 -14.35
CA LEU A 121 -16.06 -10.76 -15.18
C LEU A 121 -17.43 -11.44 -15.02
N SER A 122 -18.05 -11.88 -16.12
CA SER A 122 -19.30 -12.65 -16.10
C SER A 122 -19.12 -13.95 -16.88
N LEU A 123 -19.38 -15.08 -16.22
CA LEU A 123 -19.28 -16.44 -16.80
C LEU A 123 -20.55 -17.21 -16.42
N ASP A 124 -21.23 -17.83 -17.38
CA ASP A 124 -22.38 -18.72 -17.15
C ASP A 124 -23.47 -18.14 -16.20
N GLY A 125 -23.73 -16.83 -16.34
CA GLY A 125 -24.67 -16.06 -15.50
C GLY A 125 -24.13 -15.64 -14.12
N LYS A 126 -23.03 -16.25 -13.66
CA LYS A 126 -22.28 -15.87 -12.45
C LYS A 126 -21.38 -14.66 -12.73
N LYS A 127 -21.05 -13.93 -11.67
CA LYS A 127 -20.23 -12.71 -11.72
C LYS A 127 -19.09 -12.79 -10.71
N TYR A 128 -17.93 -12.31 -11.14
CA TYR A 128 -16.67 -12.31 -10.40
C TYR A 128 -16.04 -10.92 -10.54
N PHE A 129 -15.06 -10.59 -9.69
CA PHE A 129 -14.26 -9.39 -9.87
C PHE A 129 -12.76 -9.70 -9.80
N LEU A 130 -12.05 -9.29 -10.84
CA LEU A 130 -10.61 -9.39 -10.97
C LEU A 130 -9.99 -8.02 -10.69
N ASN A 131 -8.92 -7.98 -9.90
CA ASN A 131 -8.33 -6.73 -9.45
C ASN A 131 -7.75 -5.89 -10.62
N THR A 132 -8.13 -4.62 -10.67
CA THR A 132 -7.77 -3.64 -11.71
C THR A 132 -6.52 -2.83 -11.38
N LEU A 133 -5.86 -3.06 -10.24
CA LEU A 133 -4.67 -2.31 -9.83
C LEU A 133 -3.37 -2.94 -10.34
N HIS A 134 -2.60 -2.16 -11.12
CA HIS A 134 -1.26 -2.52 -11.60
C HIS A 134 -0.18 -2.36 -10.52
N ASN A 135 -0.40 -2.92 -9.31
CA ASN A 135 0.50 -2.89 -8.16
C ASN A 135 0.98 -4.30 -7.75
N GLY A 136 1.23 -5.17 -8.74
CA GLY A 136 1.54 -6.59 -8.53
C GLY A 136 0.33 -7.49 -8.19
N GLN A 137 -0.85 -6.89 -7.98
CA GLN A 137 -2.09 -7.63 -7.68
C GLN A 137 -3.06 -7.68 -8.88
N PHE A 138 -2.66 -7.18 -10.05
CA PHE A 138 -3.49 -7.10 -11.26
C PHE A 138 -4.02 -8.47 -11.73
N GLY A 139 -5.28 -8.53 -12.15
CA GLY A 139 -5.93 -9.74 -12.66
C GLY A 139 -6.30 -10.79 -11.61
N LYS A 140 -5.91 -10.60 -10.33
CA LYS A 140 -6.23 -11.53 -9.23
C LYS A 140 -7.71 -11.49 -8.88
N LEU A 141 -8.32 -12.66 -8.75
CA LEU A 141 -9.69 -12.82 -8.24
C LEU A 141 -9.80 -12.30 -6.81
N LEU A 142 -10.86 -11.53 -6.54
CA LEU A 142 -11.19 -11.05 -5.21
C LEU A 142 -12.30 -11.88 -4.56
N THR A 143 -12.21 -11.99 -3.23
CA THR A 143 -13.17 -12.67 -2.37
C THR A 143 -13.52 -11.77 -1.17
N GLY A 144 -14.61 -12.10 -0.47
CA GLY A 144 -15.11 -11.35 0.68
C GLY A 144 -15.74 -10.00 0.32
N TRP A 145 -15.80 -9.11 1.32
CA TRP A 145 -16.31 -7.74 1.15
C TRP A 145 -15.32 -6.87 0.39
N GLN A 146 -15.74 -6.31 -0.75
CA GLN A 146 -14.93 -5.45 -1.61
C GLN A 146 -15.69 -4.17 -1.96
N TRP A 147 -14.97 -3.04 -1.97
CA TRP A 147 -15.49 -1.79 -2.49
C TRP A 147 -15.10 -1.62 -3.96
N ILE A 148 -16.05 -1.33 -4.83
CA ILE A 148 -15.86 -1.16 -6.28
C ILE A 148 -16.72 0.03 -6.75
N ASP A 149 -16.10 1.00 -7.43
CA ASP A 149 -16.71 2.25 -7.94
C ASP A 149 -17.55 3.04 -6.90
N GLY A 150 -17.26 2.89 -5.62
CA GLY A 150 -17.97 3.52 -4.50
C GLY A 150 -19.11 2.71 -3.88
N TYR A 151 -19.46 1.53 -4.42
CA TYR A 151 -20.39 0.58 -3.79
C TYR A 151 -19.63 -0.54 -3.09
N CYS A 152 -20.25 -1.17 -2.09
CA CYS A 152 -19.69 -2.35 -1.42
C CYS A 152 -20.44 -3.62 -1.87
N TYR A 153 -19.68 -4.69 -2.16
CA TYR A 153 -20.15 -5.97 -2.70
C TYR A 153 -19.56 -7.13 -1.88
N PHE A 154 -20.25 -8.28 -1.83
CA PHE A 154 -19.73 -9.51 -1.23
C PHE A 154 -19.49 -10.59 -2.29
N PHE A 155 -18.26 -11.08 -2.36
CA PHE A 155 -17.87 -12.24 -3.16
C PHE A 155 -17.63 -13.43 -2.22
N GLU A 156 -18.10 -14.62 -2.57
CA GLU A 156 -17.92 -15.82 -1.73
C GLU A 156 -16.43 -16.14 -1.50
N ALA A 157 -16.09 -16.60 -0.30
CA ALA A 157 -14.71 -16.66 0.20
C ALA A 157 -14.35 -17.99 0.88
N GLU A 158 -15.34 -18.82 1.22
CA GLU A 158 -15.16 -20.02 2.05
C GLU A 158 -15.44 -21.31 1.29
N ASP A 159 -16.42 -21.33 0.38
CA ASP A 159 -16.73 -22.52 -0.42
C ASP A 159 -15.84 -22.56 -1.69
N PRO A 160 -14.95 -23.56 -1.85
CA PRO A 160 -14.08 -23.65 -3.02
C PRO A 160 -14.83 -23.87 -4.34
N LYS A 161 -16.11 -24.29 -4.31
CA LYS A 161 -16.93 -24.54 -5.51
C LYS A 161 -17.54 -23.26 -6.09
N THR A 162 -17.65 -22.21 -5.29
CA THR A 162 -18.27 -20.93 -5.65
C THR A 162 -17.36 -19.74 -5.30
N LEU A 163 -16.06 -19.99 -5.12
CA LEU A 163 -15.07 -19.01 -4.70
C LEU A 163 -15.05 -17.80 -5.64
N GLY A 164 -15.17 -16.60 -5.09
CA GLY A 164 -15.20 -15.35 -5.84
C GLY A 164 -16.52 -15.04 -6.54
N GLU A 165 -17.58 -15.86 -6.37
CA GLU A 165 -18.90 -15.54 -6.92
C GLU A 165 -19.59 -14.41 -6.15
N LEU A 166 -20.03 -13.40 -6.88
CA LEU A 166 -20.81 -12.28 -6.34
C LEU A 166 -22.13 -12.78 -5.75
N LYS A 167 -22.34 -12.54 -4.46
CA LYS A 167 -23.64 -12.73 -3.83
C LYS A 167 -24.59 -11.62 -4.30
N VAL A 168 -25.67 -12.00 -4.98
CA VAL A 168 -26.82 -11.15 -5.29
C VAL A 168 -28.04 -11.59 -4.48
N SER A 169 -28.97 -10.67 -4.21
CA SER A 169 -30.27 -10.87 -3.56
C SER A 169 -30.27 -11.64 -2.23
N GLY A 170 -30.43 -10.91 -1.14
CA GLY A 170 -30.77 -11.47 0.18
C GLY A 170 -29.61 -11.45 1.17
N LEU A 171 -29.55 -12.43 2.07
CA LEU A 171 -28.61 -12.45 3.18
C LEU A 171 -27.26 -13.11 2.80
N THR A 172 -26.16 -12.49 3.23
CA THR A 172 -24.82 -13.10 3.30
C THR A 172 -24.71 -14.00 4.54
N LYS A 173 -23.68 -14.85 4.60
CA LYS A 173 -23.46 -15.79 5.72
C LYS A 173 -23.25 -15.08 7.07
N ASP A 174 -22.62 -13.91 7.02
CA ASP A 174 -22.34 -13.01 8.15
C ASP A 174 -23.50 -12.05 8.49
N GLY A 175 -24.67 -12.22 7.86
CA GLY A 175 -25.93 -11.60 8.29
C GLY A 175 -26.23 -10.21 7.70
N TYR A 176 -25.49 -9.77 6.68
CA TYR A 176 -25.76 -8.52 5.97
C TYR A 176 -26.65 -8.76 4.73
N THR A 177 -27.47 -7.79 4.38
CA THR A 177 -28.33 -7.88 3.19
C THR A 177 -27.66 -7.24 1.97
N VAL A 178 -27.78 -7.88 0.81
CA VAL A 178 -27.39 -7.33 -0.50
C VAL A 178 -28.59 -7.24 -1.44
N ASP A 179 -28.58 -6.27 -2.34
CA ASP A 179 -29.62 -6.06 -3.35
C ASP A 179 -29.49 -6.99 -4.57
N GLU A 180 -30.39 -6.81 -5.55
CA GLU A 180 -30.43 -7.56 -6.83
C GLU A 180 -29.15 -7.42 -7.68
N ASN A 181 -28.32 -6.42 -7.39
CA ASN A 181 -27.03 -6.18 -8.05
C ASN A 181 -25.83 -6.54 -7.15
N GLY A 182 -26.08 -7.15 -5.99
CA GLY A 182 -25.07 -7.56 -5.00
C GLY A 182 -24.53 -6.43 -4.13
N ARG A 183 -25.16 -5.25 -4.15
CA ARG A 183 -24.72 -4.07 -3.39
C ARG A 183 -25.22 -4.14 -1.96
N TYR A 184 -24.34 -3.83 -1.00
CA TYR A 184 -24.64 -3.82 0.43
C TYR A 184 -25.77 -2.84 0.80
N LEU A 185 -26.74 -3.33 1.58
CA LEU A 185 -27.85 -2.57 2.14
C LEU A 185 -27.65 -2.33 3.65
N SER A 186 -27.46 -1.06 4.05
CA SER A 186 -27.51 -0.67 5.46
C SER A 186 -28.89 -0.12 5.79
N ASN A 187 -29.60 -0.76 6.73
CA ASN A 187 -30.98 -0.43 7.10
C ASN A 187 -31.95 -0.35 5.89
N GLY A 188 -31.76 -1.21 4.88
CA GLY A 188 -32.57 -1.25 3.66
C GLY A 188 -32.19 -0.23 2.57
N LYS A 189 -31.16 0.60 2.78
CA LYS A 189 -30.65 1.54 1.78
C LYS A 189 -29.28 1.10 1.25
N VAL A 190 -29.10 1.16 -0.08
CA VAL A 190 -27.79 0.90 -0.73
C VAL A 190 -26.73 1.84 -0.16
N VAL A 191 -25.61 1.28 0.28
CA VAL A 191 -24.45 2.05 0.75
C VAL A 191 -23.60 2.47 -0.45
N TYR A 192 -23.32 3.77 -0.54
CA TYR A 192 -22.48 4.37 -1.57
C TYR A 192 -21.58 5.45 -0.95
N GLU A 193 -20.29 5.40 -1.25
CA GLU A 193 -19.27 6.36 -0.84
C GLU A 193 -18.42 6.72 -2.07
N ALA A 194 -18.59 7.93 -2.59
CA ALA A 194 -18.00 8.34 -3.86
C ALA A 194 -16.46 8.24 -3.86
N GLY A 195 -15.90 7.51 -4.82
CA GLY A 195 -14.44 7.32 -4.96
C GLY A 195 -13.82 6.28 -4.01
N LYS A 196 -14.63 5.52 -3.27
CA LYS A 196 -14.16 4.43 -2.39
C LYS A 196 -14.00 3.12 -3.14
N GLY A 197 -12.87 2.43 -2.91
CA GLY A 197 -12.60 1.11 -3.46
C GLY A 197 -11.88 1.10 -4.81
N LEU A 198 -11.96 -0.04 -5.48
CA LEU A 198 -11.30 -0.33 -6.76
C LEU A 198 -12.11 0.24 -7.93
N PRO A 199 -11.46 0.67 -9.03
CA PRO A 199 -12.19 1.03 -10.24
C PRO A 199 -12.75 -0.24 -10.90
N GLY A 200 -14.02 -0.22 -11.34
CA GLY A 200 -14.68 -1.39 -11.94
C GLY A 200 -14.12 -1.82 -13.29
N THR A 201 -13.28 -0.98 -13.91
CA THR A 201 -12.57 -1.23 -15.17
C THR A 201 -11.13 -0.75 -15.08
N GLU A 202 -10.25 -1.38 -15.86
CA GLU A 202 -8.82 -1.03 -16.00
C GLU A 202 -8.59 0.43 -16.38
N SER A 203 -9.45 1.00 -17.23
CA SER A 203 -9.38 2.39 -17.68
C SER A 203 -9.80 3.44 -16.64
N GLY A 204 -10.19 3.02 -15.43
CA GLY A 204 -10.51 3.94 -14.32
C GLY A 204 -11.75 4.82 -14.52
N GLN A 205 -12.59 4.49 -15.50
CA GLN A 205 -13.81 5.22 -15.86
C GLN A 205 -14.99 4.89 -14.95
N SER A 206 -14.92 5.37 -13.71
CA SER A 206 -16.03 5.37 -12.75
C SER A 206 -17.21 6.23 -13.27
N VAL A 207 -18.16 5.62 -13.97
CA VAL A 207 -19.34 6.31 -14.55
C VAL A 207 -20.42 6.58 -13.50
N ALA A 208 -20.36 7.76 -12.88
CA ALA A 208 -21.38 8.21 -11.93
C ALA A 208 -22.73 8.49 -12.62
N GLY A 209 -23.83 8.04 -12.01
CA GLY A 209 -25.16 8.64 -12.23
C GLY A 209 -26.12 7.94 -13.20
N VAL A 210 -25.82 6.76 -13.76
CA VAL A 210 -26.81 5.98 -14.53
C VAL A 210 -26.99 4.59 -13.93
N SER A 211 -28.22 4.26 -13.51
CA SER A 211 -28.57 2.89 -13.14
C SER A 211 -28.62 2.05 -14.41
N ARG A 212 -27.59 1.22 -14.63
CA ARG A 212 -27.56 0.23 -15.71
C ARG A 212 -27.48 -1.16 -15.11
N THR A 213 -28.25 -2.08 -15.67
CA THR A 213 -28.04 -3.52 -15.50
C THR A 213 -26.60 -3.86 -15.87
N LEU A 214 -25.94 -4.67 -15.04
CA LEU A 214 -24.56 -5.13 -15.27
C LEU A 214 -24.45 -5.80 -16.66
N PRO A 215 -23.44 -5.47 -17.47
CA PRO A 215 -23.40 -5.85 -18.87
C PRO A 215 -23.31 -7.37 -19.05
N SER A 216 -24.27 -7.94 -19.77
CA SER A 216 -24.20 -9.31 -20.27
C SER A 216 -23.28 -9.37 -21.49
N VAL A 217 -22.15 -10.07 -21.37
CA VAL A 217 -21.26 -10.34 -22.50
C VAL A 217 -21.86 -11.43 -23.38
N SER A 218 -22.74 -11.04 -24.31
CA SER A 218 -23.11 -11.87 -25.45
C SER A 218 -21.99 -11.78 -26.50
N SER A 219 -21.50 -12.93 -26.94
CA SER A 219 -20.42 -13.04 -27.91
C SER A 219 -20.84 -12.55 -29.31
N ASP A 220 -20.34 -11.38 -29.73
CA ASP A 220 -19.92 -11.19 -31.12
C ASP A 220 -18.84 -10.09 -31.23
N SER A 221 -17.96 -10.18 -32.22
CA SER A 221 -16.79 -9.30 -32.38
C SER A 221 -16.58 -8.89 -33.83
N SER A 222 -16.57 -7.58 -34.10
CA SER A 222 -16.10 -7.05 -35.38
C SER A 222 -15.40 -5.69 -35.25
N TYR A 223 -14.15 -5.72 -34.77
CA TYR A 223 -13.23 -4.59 -34.94
C TYR A 223 -13.04 -4.27 -36.43
N ARG A 224 -13.45 -3.08 -36.87
CA ARG A 224 -13.12 -2.54 -38.21
C ARG A 224 -12.33 -1.24 -38.11
N SER A 225 -11.03 -1.39 -37.85
CA SER A 225 -10.06 -0.32 -37.98
C SER A 225 -10.09 0.28 -39.39
N ARG A 226 -10.22 1.61 -39.49
CA ARG A 226 -10.04 2.35 -40.75
C ARG A 226 -8.95 3.40 -40.57
N SER A 227 -7.75 3.05 -41.01
CA SER A 227 -6.67 4.01 -41.20
C SER A 227 -7.03 5.00 -42.31
N ARG A 228 -6.62 6.26 -42.15
CA ARG A 228 -6.48 7.20 -43.27
C ARG A 228 -5.16 7.95 -43.14
N ARG A 229 -4.33 7.84 -44.16
CA ARG A 229 -3.25 8.79 -44.44
C ARG A 229 -3.88 10.17 -44.71
N SER A 230 -3.15 11.23 -44.39
CA SER A 230 -3.36 12.56 -44.97
C SER A 230 -2.07 12.98 -45.68
N SER A 231 -2.19 13.76 -46.74
CA SER A 231 -1.05 14.31 -47.51
C SER A 231 -1.42 15.68 -48.08
N SER A 232 -0.52 16.65 -47.87
CA SER A 232 -0.22 17.80 -48.75
C SER A 232 -1.36 18.64 -49.35
N ASP A 233 -1.45 19.89 -48.87
CA ASP A 233 -1.69 21.17 -49.59
C ASP A 233 -2.88 21.38 -50.56
N SER A 234 -3.60 22.49 -50.34
CA SER A 234 -3.68 23.64 -51.29
C SER A 234 -4.47 24.83 -50.69
N GLN A 235 -4.35 26.03 -51.29
CA GLN A 235 -4.91 27.32 -50.81
C GLN A 235 -6.20 27.79 -51.54
N ILE A 236 -6.69 28.98 -51.13
CA ILE A 236 -7.55 29.98 -51.83
C ILE A 236 -9.05 30.02 -51.43
N GLN A 237 -9.64 31.23 -51.53
CA GLN A 237 -10.97 31.64 -51.04
C GLN A 237 -12.00 31.94 -52.20
N PRO A 238 -13.00 32.87 -52.13
CA PRO A 238 -14.41 32.53 -52.37
C PRO A 238 -15.01 33.25 -53.62
N PRO A 239 -16.35 33.21 -53.89
CA PRO A 239 -17.26 34.23 -53.34
C PRO A 239 -18.78 33.83 -53.21
N LYS A 240 -19.61 34.88 -53.00
CA LYS A 240 -21.08 35.13 -53.05
C LYS A 240 -21.92 34.38 -54.13
N GLU A 241 -23.26 34.48 -54.28
CA GLU A 241 -24.33 35.41 -53.80
C GLU A 241 -25.75 34.75 -53.92
N GLU A 242 -26.78 35.31 -53.23
CA GLU A 242 -28.25 35.29 -53.58
C GLU A 242 -29.04 33.95 -53.79
N ALA A 243 -30.39 33.84 -53.70
CA ALA A 243 -31.54 34.75 -53.41
C ALA A 243 -32.70 34.00 -52.66
N LYS A 244 -33.83 34.68 -52.34
CA LYS A 244 -34.98 34.14 -51.55
C LYS A 244 -36.34 34.81 -51.85
N PRO A 245 -37.48 34.07 -51.73
CA PRO A 245 -38.75 34.53 -51.12
C PRO A 245 -39.34 33.48 -50.12
N GLU A 246 -40.37 33.65 -49.27
CA GLU A 246 -40.97 34.78 -48.52
C GLU A 246 -41.25 34.28 -47.05
N GLN A 247 -42.23 34.55 -46.16
CA GLN A 247 -43.45 35.40 -45.99
C GLN A 247 -44.79 34.89 -46.62
N PRO A 248 -45.99 35.18 -46.04
CA PRO A 248 -46.33 36.07 -44.91
C PRO A 248 -46.67 35.36 -43.57
N LYS A 249 -46.83 35.98 -42.37
CA LYS A 249 -46.72 37.37 -41.81
C LYS A 249 -48.02 38.11 -41.42
N GLU A 250 -48.17 38.41 -40.12
CA GLU A 250 -48.78 39.59 -39.45
C GLU A 250 -48.00 39.77 -38.11
N ASP A 251 -47.50 40.91 -37.59
CA ASP A 251 -47.88 42.35 -37.53
C ASP A 251 -48.92 42.66 -36.41
N LYS A 252 -48.79 43.68 -35.51
CA LYS A 252 -48.21 45.05 -35.61
C LYS A 252 -47.52 45.62 -34.32
N LYS A 253 -46.86 46.78 -34.50
CA LYS A 253 -46.15 47.76 -33.59
C LYS A 253 -47.16 48.74 -32.86
N PRO A 254 -46.83 49.87 -32.14
CA PRO A 254 -45.54 50.53 -31.76
C PRO A 254 -45.37 51.23 -30.34
N GLU A 255 -44.13 51.71 -30.07
CA GLU A 255 -43.61 52.91 -29.29
C GLU A 255 -44.48 53.66 -28.22
N SER A 256 -44.06 53.92 -26.95
CA SER A 256 -42.96 54.74 -26.30
C SER A 256 -43.25 56.28 -26.18
N PRO A 257 -42.68 57.13 -25.26
CA PRO A 257 -41.61 56.95 -24.24
C PRO A 257 -41.75 57.77 -22.87
N LYS A 258 -40.65 57.85 -22.07
CA LYS A 258 -40.16 58.93 -21.12
C LYS A 258 -40.60 59.12 -19.63
N GLU A 259 -39.56 59.10 -18.75
CA GLU A 259 -39.16 60.05 -17.65
C GLU A 259 -39.89 60.28 -16.28
N ASP A 260 -39.10 60.05 -15.20
CA ASP A 260 -38.82 60.89 -14.00
C ASP A 260 -39.56 60.83 -12.60
N LYS A 261 -38.69 60.69 -11.56
CA LYS A 261 -38.69 61.25 -10.17
C LYS A 261 -39.33 60.54 -8.95
N LYS A 262 -38.77 60.86 -7.76
CA LYS A 262 -38.82 60.21 -6.42
C LYS A 262 -38.89 61.28 -5.30
N PRO A 263 -39.61 61.06 -4.17
CA PRO A 263 -39.00 61.01 -2.82
C PRO A 263 -39.60 59.89 -1.91
N GLU A 264 -38.81 59.12 -1.14
CA GLU A 264 -38.50 59.28 0.31
C GLU A 264 -39.72 59.20 1.29
N VAL A 265 -39.91 58.16 2.14
CA VAL A 265 -39.18 57.71 3.38
C VAL A 265 -39.66 58.47 4.65
N PRO A 266 -39.69 57.94 5.91
CA PRO A 266 -39.28 56.62 6.47
C PRO A 266 -40.36 55.85 7.28
N LYS A 267 -40.02 54.65 7.80
CA LYS A 267 -40.08 54.35 9.25
C LYS A 267 -39.24 53.12 9.65
N GLU A 268 -39.06 52.93 10.96
CA GLU A 268 -38.00 52.17 11.63
C GLU A 268 -38.60 51.30 12.76
N ASP A 269 -38.07 50.09 12.95
CA ASP A 269 -38.24 49.26 14.16
C ASP A 269 -37.10 48.23 14.25
N THR A 270 -36.73 47.75 15.46
CA THR A 270 -35.34 47.32 15.71
C THR A 270 -35.14 46.03 16.54
N LYS A 271 -34.16 45.20 16.11
CA LYS A 271 -33.24 44.37 16.95
C LYS A 271 -33.83 43.12 17.67
N PRO A 272 -33.03 42.08 18.03
CA PRO A 272 -31.71 41.62 17.54
C PRO A 272 -31.71 40.21 16.89
N GLU A 273 -30.69 39.93 16.08
CA GLU A 273 -30.05 38.60 16.08
C GLU A 273 -28.61 38.73 16.60
N THR A 274 -28.09 37.67 17.22
CA THR A 274 -26.73 37.63 17.77
C THR A 274 -25.67 37.58 16.68
N PRO A 275 -24.52 38.27 16.85
CA PRO A 275 -23.39 38.09 15.95
C PRO A 275 -22.92 36.63 15.99
N LYS A 276 -22.80 36.00 14.81
CA LYS A 276 -21.87 34.88 14.66
C LYS A 276 -20.46 35.44 14.69
N GLU A 277 -19.54 34.71 15.31
CA GLU A 277 -18.11 34.99 15.12
C GLU A 277 -17.78 34.88 13.63
N GLU A 278 -17.36 35.99 13.03
CA GLU A 278 -16.65 35.94 11.76
C GLU A 278 -15.28 35.31 12.03
N GLU A 279 -15.10 34.07 11.57
CA GLU A 279 -13.78 33.47 11.48
C GLU A 279 -12.88 34.44 10.69
N LYS A 280 -11.88 35.03 11.36
CA LYS A 280 -10.89 35.86 10.70
C LYS A 280 -10.26 35.03 9.57
N LYS A 281 -10.54 35.39 8.31
CA LYS A 281 -9.77 34.91 7.16
C LYS A 281 -8.30 35.26 7.41
N GLN A 282 -7.53 34.29 7.89
CA GLN A 282 -6.10 34.43 8.15
C GLN A 282 -5.41 34.62 6.80
N SER A 283 -5.10 35.88 6.48
CA SER A 283 -4.49 36.28 5.21
C SER A 283 -3.18 35.54 4.99
N LEU A 284 -2.99 34.98 3.79
CA LEU A 284 -1.70 34.41 3.40
C LEU A 284 -0.64 35.50 3.52
N MET A 285 0.46 35.22 4.22
CA MET A 285 1.58 36.15 4.30
C MET A 285 2.37 36.13 2.99
N ASP A 286 2.72 37.32 2.49
CA ASP A 286 3.47 37.48 1.25
C ASP A 286 4.91 36.92 1.36
N GLY A 287 5.45 36.47 0.24
CA GLY A 287 6.80 35.90 0.16
C GLY A 287 6.93 34.72 -0.81
N VAL A 288 7.99 33.92 -0.64
CA VAL A 288 8.26 32.70 -1.40
C VAL A 288 8.23 31.51 -0.44
N TYR A 289 7.49 30.47 -0.82
CA TYR A 289 7.25 29.27 -0.02
C TYR A 289 7.53 28.01 -0.87
N PHE A 290 7.97 26.93 -0.23
CA PHE A 290 8.32 25.68 -0.91
C PHE A 290 7.44 24.55 -0.36
N GLY A 291 6.43 24.22 -1.14
CA GLY A 291 5.44 23.20 -0.83
C GLY A 291 5.95 21.80 -1.15
N THR A 292 5.86 20.90 -0.19
CA THR A 292 6.21 19.48 -0.36
C THR A 292 4.94 18.64 -0.57
N SER A 293 4.89 17.80 -1.60
CA SER A 293 3.74 16.91 -1.82
C SER A 293 3.63 15.84 -0.74
N LYS A 294 2.42 15.31 -0.51
CA LYS A 294 2.16 14.18 0.42
C LYS A 294 1.80 12.87 -0.28
N GLU A 295 1.68 12.92 -1.60
CA GLU A 295 1.62 11.75 -2.49
C GLU A 295 2.29 12.07 -3.83
N GLY A 296 2.33 11.10 -4.73
CA GLY A 296 2.95 11.16 -6.06
C GLY A 296 2.83 9.79 -6.74
N ILE A 297 3.31 9.66 -7.98
CA ILE A 297 3.42 8.37 -8.68
C ILE A 297 4.57 7.56 -8.06
N HIS A 298 5.75 8.18 -7.93
CA HIS A 298 6.97 7.54 -7.40
C HIS A 298 7.34 8.01 -5.97
N PHE A 299 6.36 8.44 -5.18
CA PHE A 299 6.58 9.10 -3.89
C PHE A 299 7.49 8.31 -2.92
N GLN A 300 7.25 7.00 -2.77
CA GLN A 300 8.03 6.14 -1.88
C GLN A 300 9.43 5.82 -2.43
N GLU A 301 9.63 5.87 -3.75
CA GLU A 301 10.87 5.48 -4.43
C GLU A 301 11.81 6.68 -4.62
N LYS A 302 11.31 7.73 -5.27
CA LYS A 302 12.06 8.94 -5.65
C LYS A 302 11.85 10.12 -4.70
N GLY A 303 10.79 10.12 -3.88
CA GLY A 303 10.46 11.21 -2.96
C GLY A 303 9.36 12.16 -3.46
N PRO A 304 9.09 13.24 -2.71
CA PRO A 304 8.01 14.19 -3.00
C PRO A 304 8.24 15.01 -4.28
N ASN A 305 7.15 15.49 -4.87
CA ASN A 305 7.20 16.60 -5.82
C ASN A 305 7.25 17.92 -5.03
N ILE A 306 8.09 18.86 -5.42
CA ILE A 306 8.29 20.15 -4.75
C ILE A 306 7.78 21.29 -5.65
N VAL A 307 6.97 22.19 -5.09
CA VAL A 307 6.43 23.37 -5.76
C VAL A 307 6.84 24.64 -5.02
N LYS A 308 7.53 25.54 -5.72
CA LYS A 308 7.84 26.89 -5.26
C LYS A 308 6.65 27.80 -5.59
N VAL A 309 6.16 28.53 -4.59
CA VAL A 309 4.98 29.41 -4.70
C VAL A 309 5.38 30.81 -4.29
N ARG A 310 5.07 31.81 -5.12
CA ARG A 310 5.22 33.24 -4.78
C ARG A 310 3.86 33.83 -4.46
N ILE A 311 3.72 34.44 -3.29
CA ILE A 311 2.50 35.05 -2.77
C ILE A 311 2.70 36.55 -2.65
N GLU A 312 1.79 37.34 -3.20
CA GLU A 312 1.73 38.80 -3.04
C GLU A 312 0.26 39.25 -2.86
N ASN A 313 0.03 40.23 -2.00
CA ASN A 313 -1.29 40.70 -1.59
C ASN A 313 -2.21 39.54 -1.14
N GLY A 314 -1.65 38.52 -0.49
CA GLY A 314 -2.36 37.33 -0.04
C GLY A 314 -2.86 36.41 -1.17
N LYS A 315 -2.25 36.45 -2.36
CA LYS A 315 -2.61 35.63 -3.53
C LYS A 315 -1.40 34.99 -4.21
N ILE A 316 -1.57 33.80 -4.77
CA ILE A 316 -0.56 33.14 -5.61
C ILE A 316 -0.32 34.00 -6.87
N VAL A 317 0.92 34.42 -7.12
CA VAL A 317 1.33 35.13 -8.36
C VAL A 317 2.13 34.23 -9.30
N SER A 318 2.97 33.34 -8.76
CA SER A 318 3.56 32.23 -9.52
C SER A 318 3.57 30.93 -8.71
N ALA A 319 3.52 29.82 -9.42
CA ALA A 319 3.73 28.48 -8.89
C ALA A 319 4.58 27.70 -9.90
N GLU A 320 5.70 27.15 -9.44
CA GLU A 320 6.78 26.58 -10.27
C GLU A 320 7.16 25.20 -9.70
N SER A 321 7.32 24.18 -10.55
CA SER A 321 7.85 22.88 -10.11
C SER A 321 9.36 22.96 -9.97
N VAL A 322 9.87 22.57 -8.79
CA VAL A 322 11.31 22.57 -8.47
C VAL A 322 11.88 21.16 -8.55
N VAL A 323 11.16 20.18 -7.99
CA VAL A 323 11.48 18.76 -8.05
C VAL A 323 10.25 18.03 -8.56
N PHE A 324 10.45 17.17 -9.56
CA PHE A 324 9.39 16.43 -10.22
C PHE A 324 9.77 14.97 -10.34
N THR A 325 9.12 14.12 -9.55
CA THR A 325 9.42 12.68 -9.43
C THR A 325 8.43 11.80 -10.20
N ASP A 326 7.31 12.37 -10.65
CA ASP A 326 6.19 11.62 -11.22
C ASP A 326 6.41 11.05 -12.64
N ASP A 327 7.34 11.61 -13.43
CA ASP A 327 7.70 11.07 -14.76
C ASP A 327 8.95 10.15 -14.72
N THR A 328 9.01 9.26 -15.72
CA THR A 328 10.24 8.70 -16.30
C THR A 328 10.10 8.84 -17.81
N GLN A 329 11.13 9.31 -18.51
CA GLN A 329 11.04 9.77 -19.91
C GLN A 329 10.22 8.83 -20.83
N PRO A 330 9.37 9.38 -21.73
CA PRO A 330 9.18 10.81 -22.01
C PRO A 330 8.28 11.54 -20.99
N ASP A 331 8.44 12.86 -20.89
CA ASP A 331 7.79 13.72 -19.88
C ASP A 331 6.27 13.92 -20.13
N PHE A 332 5.50 12.84 -19.96
CA PHE A 332 4.07 12.81 -20.29
C PHE A 332 3.23 13.57 -19.26
N PHE A 333 3.60 13.53 -17.98
CA PHE A 333 2.86 14.16 -16.89
C PHE A 333 3.23 15.64 -16.67
N ALA A 334 4.47 16.04 -17.01
CA ALA A 334 4.95 17.43 -16.89
C ALA A 334 3.99 18.48 -17.51
N LYS A 335 3.49 18.25 -18.73
CA LYS A 335 2.55 19.17 -19.39
C LYS A 335 1.24 19.40 -18.61
N TYR A 336 0.75 18.39 -17.87
CA TYR A 336 -0.48 18.48 -17.08
C TYR A 336 -0.23 19.18 -15.75
N ARG A 337 0.93 18.94 -15.14
CA ARG A 337 1.45 19.71 -13.99
C ARG A 337 1.51 21.19 -14.33
N ASP A 338 2.15 21.56 -15.43
CA ASP A 338 2.36 22.98 -15.79
C ASP A 338 1.03 23.69 -16.09
N GLN A 339 0.11 23.02 -16.78
CA GLN A 339 -1.25 23.52 -16.98
C GLN A 339 -2.08 23.62 -15.69
N LEU A 340 -1.76 22.87 -14.62
CA LEU A 340 -2.38 23.06 -13.31
C LEU A 340 -1.75 24.25 -12.58
N LEU A 341 -0.42 24.35 -12.55
CA LEU A 341 0.32 25.42 -11.88
C LEU A 341 0.01 26.81 -12.48
N GLU A 342 -0.27 26.88 -13.78
CA GLU A 342 -0.75 28.11 -14.42
C GLU A 342 -2.16 28.50 -13.95
N ARG A 343 -3.08 27.53 -13.80
CA ARG A 343 -4.48 27.75 -13.41
C ARG A 343 -4.67 28.21 -11.97
N VAL A 344 -3.69 28.02 -11.07
CA VAL A 344 -3.81 28.40 -9.65
C VAL A 344 -3.34 29.82 -9.32
N LYS A 345 -2.88 30.59 -10.32
CA LYS A 345 -2.57 32.01 -10.15
C LYS A 345 -3.82 32.82 -9.78
N GLY A 346 -3.66 33.80 -8.92
CA GLY A 346 -4.73 34.67 -8.39
C GLY A 346 -5.53 34.10 -7.20
N LEU A 347 -5.28 32.85 -6.79
CA LEU A 347 -6.01 32.19 -5.70
C LEU A 347 -5.45 32.50 -4.31
N ASP A 348 -6.36 32.55 -3.31
CA ASP A 348 -6.08 32.61 -1.87
C ASP A 348 -6.23 31.24 -1.16
N SER A 349 -6.81 30.24 -1.84
CA SER A 349 -6.82 28.84 -1.39
C SER A 349 -6.89 27.87 -2.57
N VAL A 350 -6.48 26.62 -2.35
CA VAL A 350 -6.58 25.51 -3.31
C VAL A 350 -7.77 24.57 -3.04
N ASP A 351 -8.71 24.93 -2.15
CA ASP A 351 -9.85 24.07 -1.82
C ASP A 351 -10.72 23.68 -3.03
N GLU A 352 -10.98 24.63 -3.94
CA GLU A 352 -11.72 24.36 -5.18
C GLU A 352 -10.90 23.50 -6.16
N VAL A 353 -9.57 23.68 -6.20
CA VAL A 353 -8.63 22.86 -6.98
C VAL A 353 -8.65 21.42 -6.48
N LYS A 354 -8.45 21.25 -5.16
CA LYS A 354 -8.49 19.98 -4.43
C LYS A 354 -9.83 19.28 -4.61
N LYS A 355 -10.95 20.00 -4.56
CA LYS A 355 -12.29 19.49 -4.85
C LYS A 355 -12.39 18.99 -6.30
N SER A 356 -12.03 19.84 -7.27
CA SER A 356 -12.12 19.55 -8.72
C SER A 356 -11.27 18.35 -9.16
N VAL A 357 -10.02 18.27 -8.65
CA VAL A 357 -9.12 17.14 -8.90
C VAL A 357 -9.65 15.85 -8.25
N ASN A 358 -10.23 15.93 -7.05
CA ASN A 358 -10.81 14.76 -6.37
C ASN A 358 -12.13 14.30 -6.97
N SER A 359 -12.98 15.20 -7.47
CA SER A 359 -14.21 14.86 -8.19
C SER A 359 -13.97 14.52 -9.67
N LYS A 360 -12.71 14.54 -10.14
CA LYS A 360 -12.32 14.36 -11.55
C LYS A 360 -13.14 15.24 -12.51
N SER A 361 -13.43 16.49 -12.13
CA SER A 361 -14.37 17.36 -12.87
C SER A 361 -14.25 18.84 -12.50
N GLY A 362 -14.56 19.74 -13.44
CA GLY A 362 -14.59 21.19 -13.23
C GLY A 362 -13.28 21.88 -13.60
N LYS A 363 -13.28 23.22 -13.56
CA LYS A 363 -12.29 24.09 -14.24
C LYS A 363 -10.80 23.82 -13.96
N TYR A 364 -10.45 23.17 -12.84
CA TYR A 364 -9.06 22.81 -12.52
C TYR A 364 -8.65 21.39 -12.96
N TYR A 365 -9.61 20.54 -13.33
CA TYR A 365 -9.38 19.20 -13.84
C TYR A 365 -9.76 19.03 -15.32
N ASP A 366 -10.69 19.84 -15.83
CA ASP A 366 -11.15 19.73 -17.22
C ASP A 366 -10.00 19.97 -18.21
N GLY A 367 -9.83 19.06 -19.16
CA GLY A 367 -8.67 19.00 -20.06
C GLY A 367 -7.40 18.37 -19.47
N LEU A 368 -7.34 18.14 -18.15
CA LEU A 368 -6.20 17.49 -17.46
C LEU A 368 -6.46 16.00 -17.13
N ALA A 369 -7.56 15.43 -17.64
CA ALA A 369 -7.91 14.04 -17.47
C ALA A 369 -6.78 13.11 -17.99
N GLY A 370 -6.33 12.20 -17.13
CA GLY A 370 -5.19 11.30 -17.37
C GLY A 370 -4.06 11.46 -16.34
N ALA A 371 -3.89 12.65 -15.76
CA ALA A 371 -2.79 12.95 -14.83
C ALA A 371 -3.21 12.99 -13.34
N THR A 372 -4.33 12.36 -12.96
CA THR A 372 -5.00 12.58 -11.66
C THR A 372 -4.08 12.44 -10.43
N ARG A 373 -3.13 11.50 -10.43
CA ARG A 373 -2.16 11.35 -9.33
C ARG A 373 -1.22 12.56 -9.23
N THR A 374 -0.67 13.00 -10.36
CA THR A 374 0.21 14.17 -10.45
C THR A 374 -0.52 15.46 -10.09
N LEU A 375 -1.77 15.61 -10.52
CA LEU A 375 -2.61 16.75 -10.15
C LEU A 375 -2.87 16.79 -8.63
N ARG A 376 -3.15 15.64 -8.00
CA ARG A 376 -3.28 15.54 -6.53
C ARG A 376 -1.97 15.86 -5.83
N SER A 377 -0.86 15.28 -6.29
CA SER A 377 0.47 15.51 -5.76
C SER A 377 0.81 17.00 -5.72
N HIS A 378 0.68 17.70 -6.86
CA HIS A 378 0.97 19.13 -6.94
C HIS A 378 -0.06 19.99 -6.20
N THR A 379 -1.33 19.57 -6.13
CA THR A 379 -2.33 20.23 -5.28
C THR A 379 -1.97 20.11 -3.79
N SER A 380 -1.44 18.96 -3.34
CA SER A 380 -0.98 18.78 -1.95
C SER A 380 0.28 19.59 -1.63
N ALA A 381 1.20 19.76 -2.60
CA ALA A 381 2.34 20.64 -2.48
C ALA A 381 1.91 22.12 -2.37
N LEU A 382 1.00 22.58 -3.24
CA LEU A 382 0.41 23.92 -3.16
C LEU A 382 -0.29 24.14 -1.81
N GLU A 383 -1.08 23.17 -1.34
CA GLU A 383 -1.74 23.23 -0.02
C GLU A 383 -0.73 23.36 1.12
N ASN A 384 0.38 22.60 1.06
CA ASN A 384 1.48 22.71 2.03
C ASN A 384 2.14 24.11 2.00
N ALA A 385 2.44 24.66 0.83
CA ALA A 385 2.98 26.02 0.69
C ALA A 385 2.03 27.10 1.23
N LEU A 386 0.73 27.01 0.92
CA LEU A 386 -0.26 27.95 1.46
C LEU A 386 -0.41 27.80 2.98
N ASN A 387 -0.29 26.59 3.53
CA ASN A 387 -0.34 26.37 4.98
C ASN A 387 0.93 26.89 5.68
N GLN A 388 2.11 26.84 5.05
CA GLN A 388 3.30 27.56 5.53
C GLN A 388 3.05 29.08 5.57
N ALA A 389 2.43 29.65 4.54
CA ALA A 389 2.10 31.08 4.47
C ALA A 389 1.04 31.54 5.48
N LYS A 390 0.12 30.66 5.90
CA LYS A 390 -0.83 30.91 7.02
C LYS A 390 -0.13 30.84 8.39
N LYS A 391 0.79 29.87 8.56
CA LYS A 391 1.55 29.63 9.80
C LYS A 391 2.63 30.67 10.10
N LYS A 392 2.99 31.54 9.15
CA LYS A 392 4.11 32.50 9.28
C LYS A 392 3.73 33.69 10.16
N GLU A 393 3.60 33.45 11.46
CA GLU A 393 3.35 34.49 12.45
C GLU A 393 4.64 35.29 12.76
N GLY A 394 4.75 36.45 12.13
CA GLY A 394 5.93 37.32 12.22
C GLY A 394 7.11 36.86 11.35
N ASN A 395 8.27 37.50 11.54
CA ASN A 395 9.50 37.19 10.78
C ASN A 395 10.20 35.89 11.26
N LYS A 396 9.45 34.88 11.71
CA LYS A 396 10.02 33.56 11.99
C LYS A 396 10.28 32.84 10.67
N GLU A 397 11.55 32.68 10.32
CA GLU A 397 11.95 31.93 9.12
C GLU A 397 11.91 30.42 9.38
N PHE A 398 11.69 29.64 8.31
CA PHE A 398 11.78 28.19 8.35
C PHE A 398 13.26 27.76 8.29
N PRO A 399 13.65 26.64 8.93
CA PRO A 399 15.05 26.23 9.03
C PRO A 399 15.69 25.84 7.68
N PHE A 400 14.87 25.59 6.66
CA PHE A 400 15.24 25.32 5.27
C PHE A 400 13.99 25.55 4.38
N SER A 401 14.12 25.38 3.06
CA SER A 401 13.01 25.47 2.09
C SER A 401 12.30 24.13 1.90
N TYR A 402 13.05 23.06 1.61
CA TYR A 402 12.55 21.68 1.52
C TYR A 402 13.70 20.69 1.78
N MET A 403 13.36 19.40 1.87
CA MET A 403 14.35 18.33 2.03
C MET A 403 14.07 17.13 1.12
N GLU A 404 15.14 16.44 0.73
CA GLU A 404 15.14 15.20 -0.07
C GLU A 404 16.06 14.15 0.55
N PHE A 405 15.98 12.89 0.10
CA PHE A 405 16.93 11.85 0.47
C PHE A 405 18.18 11.95 -0.43
N GLU A 406 19.35 12.22 0.17
CA GLU A 406 20.65 12.00 -0.48
C GLU A 406 21.03 10.52 -0.38
N SER A 407 20.76 9.91 0.77
CA SER A 407 20.84 8.47 1.01
C SER A 407 19.60 8.04 1.79
N ARG A 408 18.86 7.05 1.27
CA ARG A 408 17.74 6.42 1.98
C ARG A 408 18.27 5.46 3.07
N PRO A 409 17.51 5.18 4.15
CA PRO A 409 17.84 4.05 5.02
C PRO A 409 17.88 2.76 4.18
N ASN A 410 18.73 1.80 4.58
CA ASN A 410 18.81 0.50 3.91
C ASN A 410 17.39 -0.12 3.81
N PRO A 411 16.86 -0.37 2.59
CA PRO A 411 15.49 -0.83 2.39
C PRO A 411 15.27 -2.28 2.82
N SER A 412 16.31 -3.03 3.18
CA SER A 412 16.14 -4.40 3.70
C SER A 412 17.12 -4.72 4.83
N GLN A 413 16.58 -4.85 6.03
CA GLN A 413 17.37 -4.89 7.27
C GLN A 413 17.17 -6.21 8.02
N SER A 414 18.27 -6.80 8.48
CA SER A 414 18.30 -7.95 9.37
C SER A 414 18.78 -7.52 10.75
N GLY A 415 17.94 -7.64 11.76
CA GLY A 415 18.27 -7.27 13.14
C GLY A 415 17.04 -7.16 14.03
N LYS A 416 17.27 -6.88 15.32
CA LYS A 416 16.19 -6.69 16.32
C LYS A 416 15.72 -5.24 16.44
N THR A 417 16.43 -4.30 15.82
CA THR A 417 16.22 -2.86 15.94
C THR A 417 16.40 -2.19 14.58
N LEU A 418 15.59 -1.18 14.32
CA LEU A 418 15.63 -0.33 13.13
C LEU A 418 16.95 0.44 13.09
N ASP A 419 17.64 0.39 11.95
CA ASP A 419 18.82 1.21 11.71
C ASP A 419 18.62 2.23 10.57
N LEU A 420 18.93 3.48 10.87
CA LEU A 420 18.86 4.64 10.01
C LEU A 420 20.24 5.32 9.88
N SER A 421 21.31 4.73 10.44
CA SER A 421 22.68 5.26 10.51
C SER A 421 23.23 5.78 9.18
N ASP A 422 22.94 5.08 8.08
CA ASP A 422 23.36 5.43 6.70
C ASP A 422 22.44 6.44 5.99
N THR A 423 21.32 6.84 6.61
CA THR A 423 20.39 7.81 6.04
C THR A 423 21.02 9.18 5.98
N ARG A 424 20.93 9.86 4.82
CA ARG A 424 21.36 11.25 4.66
C ARG A 424 20.22 12.04 4.04
N LEU A 425 19.79 13.10 4.71
CA LEU A 425 18.83 14.05 4.16
C LEU A 425 19.60 15.24 3.60
N LYS A 426 19.12 15.80 2.49
CA LYS A 426 19.67 17.01 1.89
C LYS A 426 18.66 18.12 2.02
N LEU A 427 19.05 19.15 2.76
CA LEU A 427 18.25 20.34 3.05
C LEU A 427 18.61 21.40 2.01
N HIS A 428 17.60 21.96 1.35
CA HIS A 428 17.75 23.05 0.39
C HIS A 428 17.33 24.35 1.07
N PHE A 429 18.15 25.40 1.02
CA PHE A 429 17.90 26.66 1.76
C PHE A 429 17.33 27.76 0.85
N PRO A 430 16.71 28.82 1.42
CA PRO A 430 16.19 29.96 0.63
C PRO A 430 17.27 30.70 -0.18
N SER A 431 18.55 30.58 0.21
CA SER A 431 19.72 31.09 -0.50
C SER A 431 20.06 30.32 -1.81
N GLY A 432 19.49 29.13 -2.01
CA GLY A 432 19.92 28.19 -3.05
C GLY A 432 21.10 27.29 -2.63
N GLU A 433 21.62 27.44 -1.41
CA GLU A 433 22.58 26.51 -0.82
C GLU A 433 21.93 25.16 -0.47
N THR A 434 22.72 24.08 -0.46
CA THR A 434 22.25 22.75 -0.01
C THR A 434 23.21 22.16 1.03
N LYS A 435 22.68 21.66 2.15
CA LYS A 435 23.46 20.91 3.16
C LYS A 435 22.96 19.48 3.28
N VAL A 436 23.87 18.52 3.19
CA VAL A 436 23.60 17.12 3.56
C VAL A 436 23.78 16.96 5.06
N VAL A 437 22.81 16.34 5.74
CA VAL A 437 22.78 16.14 7.19
C VAL A 437 22.62 14.66 7.56
N SER A 438 23.27 14.29 8.66
CA SER A 438 23.23 12.98 9.30
C SER A 438 22.07 12.85 10.32
N PRO A 439 21.71 11.63 10.77
CA PRO A 439 20.64 11.43 11.75
C PRO A 439 20.87 12.13 13.10
N GLU A 440 22.14 12.36 13.47
CA GLU A 440 22.53 13.09 14.68
C GLU A 440 22.24 14.60 14.58
N GLU A 441 22.27 15.14 13.36
CA GLU A 441 21.97 16.55 13.09
C GLU A 441 20.48 16.84 12.91
N PHE A 442 19.63 15.84 12.62
CA PHE A 442 18.20 16.02 12.32
C PHE A 442 17.48 16.91 13.33
N ALA A 443 17.74 16.70 14.63
CA ALA A 443 17.12 17.48 15.71
C ALA A 443 17.46 18.98 15.66
N GLN A 444 18.63 19.36 15.14
CA GLN A 444 19.05 20.77 14.99
C GLN A 444 18.16 21.52 14.00
N TYR A 445 17.63 20.81 12.99
CA TYR A 445 16.73 21.34 11.96
C TYR A 445 15.25 21.01 12.25
N GLY A 446 14.95 20.55 13.47
CA GLY A 446 13.60 20.15 13.91
C GLY A 446 13.03 18.91 13.22
N ILE A 447 13.88 18.11 12.55
CA ILE A 447 13.51 16.88 11.87
C ILE A 447 13.44 15.74 12.91
N SER A 448 12.44 14.87 12.80
CA SER A 448 12.20 13.76 13.72
C SER A 448 11.80 12.48 12.97
N THR A 449 12.23 11.32 13.46
CA THR A 449 11.98 10.01 12.83
C THR A 449 10.92 9.20 13.57
N SER A 450 10.01 8.57 12.82
CA SER A 450 8.94 7.73 13.36
C SER A 450 8.70 6.49 12.47
N PRO A 451 9.06 5.26 12.90
CA PRO A 451 9.77 4.94 14.14
C PRO A 451 11.17 5.58 14.22
N ALA A 452 11.65 5.80 15.44
CA ALA A 452 12.95 6.41 15.70
C ALA A 452 14.11 5.41 15.52
N GLN A 453 15.34 5.92 15.41
CA GLN A 453 16.56 5.09 15.41
C GLN A 453 16.59 4.12 16.60
N GLY A 454 16.94 2.86 16.34
CA GLY A 454 16.97 1.81 17.37
C GLY A 454 15.59 1.25 17.79
N SER A 455 14.48 1.68 17.19
CA SER A 455 13.14 1.14 17.50
C SER A 455 13.07 -0.38 17.25
N PRO A 456 12.42 -1.18 18.11
CA PRO A 456 12.41 -2.63 17.97
C PRO A 456 11.64 -3.10 16.73
N ILE A 457 12.30 -3.92 15.91
CA ILE A 457 11.70 -4.62 14.78
C ILE A 457 10.93 -5.82 15.32
N LYS A 458 9.62 -5.90 15.03
CA LYS A 458 8.80 -7.04 15.42
C LYS A 458 8.94 -8.17 14.40
N GLU A 459 9.06 -9.40 14.89
CA GLU A 459 9.10 -10.59 14.05
C GLU A 459 7.78 -10.73 13.26
N GLY A 460 7.88 -11.16 12.00
CA GLY A 460 6.74 -11.24 11.08
C GLY A 460 6.25 -9.90 10.50
N THR A 461 6.85 -8.76 10.84
CA THR A 461 6.56 -7.48 10.19
C THR A 461 6.98 -7.50 8.73
N LYS A 462 6.02 -7.32 7.81
CA LYS A 462 6.27 -7.31 6.36
C LYS A 462 7.00 -6.06 5.86
N GLU A 463 6.68 -4.91 6.45
CA GLU A 463 7.16 -3.59 6.05
C GLU A 463 7.11 -2.65 7.27
N ILE A 464 8.10 -1.77 7.37
CA ILE A 464 8.15 -0.65 8.30
C ILE A 464 8.20 0.62 7.45
N LEU A 465 7.21 1.50 7.60
CA LEU A 465 7.26 2.85 7.04
C LEU A 465 7.93 3.77 8.06
N VAL A 466 9.06 4.37 7.67
CA VAL A 466 9.77 5.37 8.47
C VAL A 466 9.46 6.75 7.91
N HIS A 467 8.82 7.56 8.75
CA HIS A 467 8.48 8.95 8.50
C HIS A 467 9.60 9.87 9.00
N PHE A 468 10.01 10.83 8.18
CA PHE A 468 11.00 11.86 8.47
C PHE A 468 10.27 13.21 8.47
N LEU A 469 9.92 13.67 9.68
CA LEU A 469 8.91 14.69 9.92
C LEU A 469 9.52 16.03 10.33
N GLN A 470 9.12 17.11 9.65
CA GLN A 470 9.31 18.50 10.11
C GLN A 470 7.94 19.18 10.21
N LYS A 471 7.44 19.28 11.45
CA LYS A 471 6.06 19.66 11.81
C LYS A 471 5.72 21.12 11.54
N ASP A 472 6.66 22.04 11.73
CA ASP A 472 6.43 23.49 11.50
C ASP A 472 6.11 23.71 10.02
N MET A 473 6.87 23.08 9.13
CA MET A 473 6.69 23.14 7.67
C MET A 473 5.65 22.14 7.12
N ASP A 474 5.10 21.25 7.97
CA ASP A 474 4.15 20.20 7.59
C ASP A 474 4.71 19.21 6.51
N ILE A 475 6.01 18.92 6.61
CA ILE A 475 6.74 17.99 5.74
C ILE A 475 6.79 16.59 6.36
N ASP A 476 6.52 15.57 5.54
CA ASP A 476 6.66 14.14 5.86
C ASP A 476 7.31 13.41 4.68
N LEU A 477 8.59 13.04 4.81
CA LEU A 477 9.29 12.17 3.86
C LEU A 477 9.16 10.72 4.35
N VAL A 478 8.72 9.82 3.48
CA VAL A 478 8.54 8.39 3.83
C VAL A 478 9.57 7.51 3.12
N SER A 479 10.12 6.53 3.85
CA SER A 479 10.86 5.41 3.26
C SER A 479 10.34 4.09 3.81
N ALA A 480 10.10 3.13 2.92
CA ALA A 480 9.76 1.76 3.29
C ALA A 480 11.02 0.94 3.56
N ILE A 481 10.94 0.06 4.56
CA ILE A 481 12.01 -0.88 4.94
C ILE A 481 11.37 -2.26 5.14
N VAL A 482 11.93 -3.29 4.53
CA VAL A 482 11.48 -4.69 4.64
C VAL A 482 12.38 -5.45 5.61
N PRO A 483 11.90 -5.80 6.82
CA PRO A 483 12.64 -6.67 7.72
C PRO A 483 12.92 -8.03 7.09
N ARG A 484 14.14 -8.55 7.31
CA ARG A 484 14.50 -9.94 7.01
C ARG A 484 14.88 -10.67 8.28
N ALA A 485 14.55 -11.96 8.32
CA ALA A 485 15.10 -12.86 9.34
C ALA A 485 16.63 -12.83 9.28
N GLU A 486 17.27 -12.75 10.44
CA GLU A 486 18.73 -12.78 10.57
C GLU A 486 19.21 -14.21 10.25
N ILE A 487 19.81 -14.41 9.07
CA ILE A 487 20.21 -15.74 8.60
C ILE A 487 21.46 -16.20 9.37
N ARG A 488 21.26 -17.02 10.40
CA ARG A 488 22.33 -17.63 11.19
C ARG A 488 22.59 -19.05 10.71
N LYS A 489 23.82 -19.35 10.31
CA LYS A 489 24.25 -20.70 9.88
C LYS A 489 24.92 -21.45 11.04
N LYS A 490 24.50 -22.69 11.30
CA LYS A 490 25.19 -23.62 12.21
C LYS A 490 26.21 -24.45 11.43
N TYR A 491 27.33 -24.79 12.06
CA TYR A 491 28.38 -25.62 11.48
C TYR A 491 28.70 -26.74 12.49
N PRO A 492 28.82 -28.01 12.06
CA PRO A 492 29.36 -29.07 12.91
C PRO A 492 30.84 -28.77 13.23
N THR A 493 31.36 -29.36 14.29
CA THR A 493 32.71 -29.09 14.81
C THR A 493 33.74 -30.12 14.37
N GLU A 494 33.37 -31.39 14.29
CA GLU A 494 34.31 -32.49 14.07
C GLU A 494 33.68 -33.65 13.27
N ILE A 495 34.53 -34.46 12.64
CA ILE A 495 34.20 -35.83 12.19
C ILE A 495 35.06 -36.82 12.97
N HIS A 496 34.44 -37.79 13.64
CA HIS A 496 35.11 -38.90 14.30
C HIS A 496 35.11 -40.11 13.37
N VAL A 497 36.30 -40.60 13.02
CA VAL A 497 36.54 -41.72 12.09
C VAL A 497 36.87 -42.96 12.91
N HIS A 498 36.18 -44.08 12.65
CA HIS A 498 36.41 -45.37 13.32
C HIS A 498 36.93 -46.40 12.31
N TYR A 499 38.04 -47.05 12.66
CA TYR A 499 38.71 -48.04 11.83
C TYR A 499 38.36 -49.47 12.28
N ALA A 500 38.34 -50.41 11.34
CA ALA A 500 37.93 -51.80 11.57
C ALA A 500 38.90 -52.61 12.46
N ASN A 501 40.05 -52.04 12.85
CA ASN A 501 40.98 -52.59 13.83
C ASN A 501 40.73 -52.10 15.27
N GLY A 502 39.80 -51.15 15.47
CA GLY A 502 39.48 -50.53 16.75
C GLY A 502 40.10 -49.14 16.97
N ASP A 503 40.98 -48.67 16.10
CA ASP A 503 41.54 -47.32 16.18
C ASP A 503 40.49 -46.25 15.81
N SER A 504 40.74 -45.01 16.21
CA SER A 504 39.96 -43.85 15.79
C SER A 504 40.83 -42.63 15.48
N SER A 505 40.26 -41.65 14.76
CA SER A 505 40.89 -40.34 14.56
C SER A 505 39.84 -39.24 14.37
N THR A 506 40.22 -37.99 14.62
CA THR A 506 39.33 -36.82 14.53
C THR A 506 39.77 -35.89 13.42
N ILE A 507 38.81 -35.43 12.62
CA ILE A 507 38.96 -34.33 11.65
C ILE A 507 38.25 -33.11 12.24
N THR A 508 38.99 -32.06 12.59
CA THR A 508 38.38 -30.77 12.96
C THR A 508 37.84 -30.06 11.72
N LEU A 509 36.67 -29.42 11.84
CA LEU A 509 35.99 -28.74 10.73
C LEU A 509 36.07 -27.22 10.88
N ASP A 510 35.96 -26.52 9.75
CA ASP A 510 35.86 -25.06 9.68
C ASP A 510 34.54 -24.62 9.02
N LYS A 511 34.39 -23.32 8.68
CA LYS A 511 33.15 -22.76 8.12
C LYS A 511 33.20 -22.59 6.60
N GLU A 512 34.35 -22.90 6.01
CA GLU A 512 34.73 -22.64 4.64
C GLU A 512 34.75 -23.95 3.82
N ASN A 513 35.03 -25.07 4.48
CA ASN A 513 35.22 -26.40 3.91
C ASN A 513 34.12 -27.38 4.33
N PHE A 514 33.59 -28.09 3.32
CA PHE A 514 32.61 -29.18 3.46
C PHE A 514 33.09 -30.47 2.79
N ARG A 515 34.34 -30.49 2.33
CA ARG A 515 35.00 -31.63 1.69
C ARG A 515 36.37 -31.79 2.32
N TYR A 516 36.63 -32.97 2.86
CA TYR A 516 37.85 -33.27 3.60
C TYR A 516 38.53 -34.49 2.99
N THR A 517 39.85 -34.57 3.13
CA THR A 517 40.66 -35.68 2.63
C THR A 517 41.51 -36.22 3.77
N ILE A 518 41.51 -37.53 3.98
CA ILE A 518 42.33 -38.21 4.98
C ILE A 518 43.25 -39.24 4.30
N PRO A 519 44.49 -39.43 4.77
CA PRO A 519 45.37 -40.47 4.25
C PRO A 519 44.80 -41.86 4.54
N ALA A 520 45.09 -42.83 3.67
CA ALA A 520 44.90 -44.24 3.97
C ALA A 520 45.65 -44.62 5.27
N LYS A 521 44.91 -45.20 6.22
CA LYS A 521 45.43 -45.70 7.52
C LYS A 521 44.86 -47.09 7.87
N GLY A 522 44.35 -47.80 6.87
CA GLY A 522 43.58 -49.03 7.04
C GLY A 522 42.09 -48.84 6.74
N LYS A 523 41.33 -49.95 6.85
CA LYS A 523 39.90 -49.97 6.52
C LYS A 523 39.09 -49.18 7.55
N ILE A 524 38.42 -48.13 7.08
CA ILE A 524 37.38 -47.41 7.84
C ILE A 524 36.13 -48.29 7.93
N ASP A 525 35.52 -48.35 9.11
CA ASP A 525 34.26 -49.05 9.33
C ASP A 525 33.06 -48.09 9.23
N HIS A 526 33.13 -46.97 9.93
CA HIS A 526 32.15 -45.88 9.87
C HIS A 526 32.75 -44.55 10.39
N MET A 527 32.01 -43.46 10.22
CA MET A 527 32.32 -42.16 10.81
C MET A 527 31.06 -41.47 11.36
N HIS A 528 31.25 -40.60 12.34
CA HIS A 528 30.23 -39.73 12.92
C HIS A 528 30.57 -38.26 12.67
N LEU A 529 29.57 -37.45 12.28
CA LEU A 529 29.66 -36.00 12.19
C LEU A 529 29.09 -35.39 13.49
N MET A 530 29.83 -34.48 14.10
CA MET A 530 29.66 -34.03 15.48
C MET A 530 29.43 -32.52 15.57
N ASP A 531 28.58 -32.10 16.51
CA ASP A 531 28.19 -30.71 16.82
C ASP A 531 28.43 -30.47 18.32
N GLY A 532 29.69 -30.20 18.67
CA GLY A 532 30.19 -30.43 20.03
C GLY A 532 30.11 -31.92 20.37
N ASP A 533 29.64 -32.25 21.58
CA ASP A 533 29.47 -33.64 22.04
C ASP A 533 28.31 -34.39 21.36
N LYS A 534 27.50 -33.71 20.52
CA LYS A 534 26.29 -34.27 19.91
C LYS A 534 26.58 -34.87 18.54
N GLU A 535 26.30 -36.17 18.38
CA GLU A 535 26.22 -36.81 17.06
C GLU A 535 25.06 -36.19 16.25
N VAL A 536 25.35 -35.72 15.03
CA VAL A 536 24.36 -35.10 14.13
C VAL A 536 24.14 -35.85 12.82
N ALA A 537 25.11 -36.64 12.33
CA ALA A 537 24.91 -37.56 11.21
C ALA A 537 25.91 -38.72 11.20
N ARG A 538 25.51 -39.85 10.59
CA ARG A 538 26.41 -40.98 10.27
C ARG A 538 26.84 -40.94 8.81
N SER A 539 28.05 -41.44 8.56
CA SER A 539 28.58 -41.53 7.21
C SER A 539 27.92 -42.62 6.36
N VAL A 540 27.56 -42.28 5.13
CA VAL A 540 27.20 -43.24 4.08
C VAL A 540 28.34 -43.29 3.06
N TYR A 541 28.85 -44.49 2.78
CA TYR A 541 29.89 -44.70 1.77
C TYR A 541 29.29 -44.75 0.35
N ASP A 542 29.82 -43.92 -0.54
CA ASP A 542 29.54 -43.94 -1.97
C ASP A 542 30.69 -44.63 -2.71
N ALA A 543 30.43 -45.85 -3.16
CA ALA A 543 31.39 -46.68 -3.89
C ALA A 543 31.66 -46.20 -5.32
N ALA A 544 30.78 -45.40 -5.92
CA ALA A 544 30.97 -44.86 -7.27
C ALA A 544 31.86 -43.60 -7.26
N ALA A 545 31.75 -42.79 -6.21
CA ALA A 545 32.62 -41.62 -6.01
C ALA A 545 33.88 -41.90 -5.16
N ASN A 546 33.97 -43.08 -4.52
CA ASN A 546 35.00 -43.46 -3.54
C ASN A 546 35.15 -42.39 -2.44
N GLN A 547 34.04 -42.11 -1.74
CA GLN A 547 33.98 -41.13 -0.65
C GLN A 547 32.94 -41.52 0.39
N TRP A 548 33.12 -41.03 1.62
CA TRP A 548 32.10 -41.03 2.65
C TRP A 548 31.32 -39.71 2.63
N SER A 549 30.05 -39.75 2.99
CA SER A 549 29.13 -38.61 2.90
C SER A 549 28.20 -38.51 4.11
N PHE A 550 27.85 -37.29 4.51
CA PHE A 550 26.96 -37.01 5.66
C PHE A 550 25.90 -35.99 5.23
N SER A 551 24.62 -36.35 5.36
CA SER A 551 23.50 -35.47 5.01
C SER A 551 22.90 -34.82 6.26
N LEU A 552 22.92 -33.49 6.31
CA LEU A 552 22.31 -32.67 7.36
C LEU A 552 20.93 -32.12 6.97
N LYS A 553 20.44 -32.45 5.77
CA LYS A 553 19.24 -31.85 5.16
C LYS A 553 17.98 -31.89 6.03
N ASN A 554 17.83 -32.92 6.85
CA ASN A 554 16.69 -33.11 7.76
C ASN A 554 17.10 -33.09 9.25
N VAL A 555 18.31 -32.60 9.58
CA VAL A 555 18.89 -32.67 10.93
C VAL A 555 18.62 -31.38 11.70
N PRO A 556 18.02 -31.40 12.91
CA PRO A 556 17.67 -30.21 13.67
C PRO A 556 18.87 -29.32 14.05
N HIS A 557 18.73 -28.01 13.81
CA HIS A 557 19.73 -26.97 13.99
C HIS A 557 19.24 -25.86 14.94
N GLU A 558 18.89 -26.26 16.16
CA GLU A 558 18.30 -25.41 17.21
C GLU A 558 19.02 -24.07 17.40
N GLY A 559 18.27 -22.96 17.28
CA GLY A 559 18.80 -21.58 17.41
C GLY A 559 19.37 -20.97 16.13
N PHE A 560 19.38 -21.69 15.01
CA PHE A 560 19.92 -21.25 13.72
C PHE A 560 18.88 -21.36 12.60
N SER A 561 19.13 -20.69 11.47
CA SER A 561 18.26 -20.68 10.29
C SER A 561 18.49 -21.89 9.38
N SER A 562 19.74 -22.32 9.22
CA SER A 562 20.14 -23.53 8.49
C SER A 562 21.47 -24.08 9.02
N TRP A 563 21.84 -25.28 8.59
CA TRP A 563 23.26 -25.66 8.55
C TRP A 563 24.01 -24.83 7.49
N GLY A 564 25.33 -24.71 7.64
CA GLY A 564 26.20 -23.98 6.71
C GLY A 564 26.22 -24.61 5.32
N TYR A 565 26.24 -25.94 5.30
CA TYR A 565 26.19 -26.84 4.15
C TYR A 565 25.24 -28.02 4.48
N GLU A 566 24.44 -28.50 3.52
CA GLU A 566 23.57 -29.68 3.72
C GLU A 566 24.31 -31.02 3.61
N LEU A 567 25.52 -31.03 3.05
CA LEU A 567 26.30 -32.23 2.72
C LEU A 567 27.77 -32.00 3.07
N TYR A 568 28.33 -32.89 3.88
CA TYR A 568 29.78 -33.00 4.09
C TYR A 568 30.29 -34.28 3.43
N THR A 569 31.51 -34.28 2.88
CA THR A 569 32.17 -35.51 2.39
C THR A 569 33.60 -35.66 2.89
N VAL A 570 34.03 -36.91 3.04
CA VAL A 570 35.41 -37.30 3.39
C VAL A 570 35.90 -38.30 2.35
N LYS A 571 37.00 -37.96 1.66
CA LYS A 571 37.67 -38.85 0.72
C LYS A 571 38.91 -39.47 1.36
N VAL A 572 39.19 -40.74 1.03
CA VAL A 572 40.47 -41.38 1.39
C VAL A 572 41.46 -41.13 0.27
N ASP A 573 42.65 -40.63 0.62
CA ASP A 573 43.78 -40.51 -0.29
C ASP A 573 44.65 -41.77 -0.20
N THR A 574 44.64 -42.54 -1.28
CA THR A 574 45.45 -43.76 -1.47
C THR A 574 46.72 -43.49 -2.29
N SER A 575 47.09 -42.23 -2.54
CA SER A 575 48.33 -41.88 -3.27
C SER A 575 49.61 -42.15 -2.46
N GLN A 576 49.48 -42.45 -1.17
CA GLN A 576 50.56 -42.75 -0.24
C GLN A 576 50.68 -44.25 0.10
N ASP A 577 49.72 -45.08 -0.31
CA ASP A 577 49.85 -46.55 -0.22
C ASP A 577 50.88 -47.01 -1.27
N THR A 578 52.02 -47.54 -0.82
CA THR A 578 53.19 -47.90 -1.66
C THR A 578 53.64 -49.34 -1.40
#